data_AF-A0A430Q2B8-F1
#
_entry.id   AF-A0A430Q2B8-F1
#
_cell.length_a   1.000
_cell.length_b   1.000
_cell.length_c   1.000
_cell.angle_alpha   90.00
_cell.angle_beta   90.00
_cell.angle_gamma   90.00
#
_symmetry.space_group_name_H-M   'P 1'
#
loop_
_entity.id
_entity.type
_entity.pdbx_description
1 polymer ?
#
loop_
_entity_poly.entity_id
_entity_poly.type
_entity_poly.pdbx_seq_one_letter_code
_entity_poly.pdbx_strand_id
1 'polypeptide(L)'
;QLFLQLPLLDLDGLDNHKELRLAHKILAFITSVYVWQDGEGGETESLPVQIAKPLLQVSDRLGIQPILTNEDLVISNCIPSTLPTEEQSLRYSFI
;
A
#
# COMPACT_ATOMS: atom_id res chain seq x y z
N GLN A 1 -12.48 -14.98 -1.31
CA GLN A 1 -13.76 -14.49 -1.89
C GLN A 1 -14.00 -12.99 -1.71
N LEU A 2 -13.55 -12.35 -0.62
CA LEU A 2 -13.87 -10.95 -0.30
C LEU A 2 -13.38 -9.92 -1.35
N PHE A 3 -12.17 -10.10 -1.89
CA PHE A 3 -11.56 -9.13 -2.83
C PHE A 3 -12.29 -9.02 -4.19
N LEU A 4 -13.02 -10.06 -4.59
CA LEU A 4 -13.82 -10.05 -5.82
C LEU A 4 -15.12 -9.23 -5.68
N GLN A 5 -15.52 -8.90 -4.45
CA GLN A 5 -16.74 -8.15 -4.16
C GLN A 5 -16.49 -6.65 -3.98
N LEU A 6 -15.22 -6.21 -4.04
CA LEU A 6 -14.90 -4.80 -3.94
C LEU A 6 -15.48 -4.02 -5.13
N PRO A 7 -15.99 -2.80 -4.92
CA PRO A 7 -16.29 -1.92 -6.04
C PRO A 7 -14.98 -1.50 -6.72
N LEU A 8 -15.04 -1.20 -8.02
CA LEU A 8 -13.92 -0.54 -8.68
C LEU A 8 -13.77 0.86 -8.08
N LEU A 9 -12.60 1.14 -7.51
CA LEU A 9 -12.31 2.44 -6.92
C LEU A 9 -12.10 3.48 -8.02
N ASP A 10 -12.74 4.63 -7.84
CA ASP A 10 -12.38 5.85 -8.54
C ASP A 10 -11.22 6.52 -7.80
N LEU A 11 -10.28 7.08 -8.55
CA LEU A 11 -9.11 7.77 -8.00
C LEU A 11 -9.27 9.30 -8.07
N ASP A 12 -10.41 9.77 -8.58
CA ASP A 12 -10.82 11.17 -8.52
C ASP A 12 -10.87 11.62 -7.06
N GLY A 13 -10.14 12.70 -6.75
CA GLY A 13 -9.98 13.23 -5.38
C GLY A 13 -8.71 12.80 -4.66
N LEU A 14 -7.84 11.98 -5.26
CA LEU A 14 -6.44 11.89 -4.84
C LEU A 14 -5.65 13.05 -5.46
N ASP A 15 -5.55 14.15 -4.76
CA ASP A 15 -5.09 15.44 -5.31
C ASP A 15 -3.63 15.72 -4.99
N ASN A 16 -3.09 15.12 -3.94
CA ASN A 16 -1.71 15.37 -3.51
C ASN A 16 -0.84 14.11 -3.37
N HIS A 17 0.46 14.35 -3.28
CA HIS A 17 1.46 13.28 -3.20
C HIS A 17 1.27 12.37 -1.98
N LYS A 18 0.83 12.91 -0.83
CA LYS A 18 0.64 12.13 0.39
C LYS A 18 -0.54 11.17 0.25
N GLU A 19 -1.64 11.64 -0.32
CA GLU A 19 -2.81 10.81 -0.64
C GLU A 19 -2.47 9.71 -1.62
N LEU A 20 -1.75 10.03 -2.70
CA LEU A 20 -1.29 9.03 -3.66
C LEU A 20 -0.37 8.00 -3.02
N ARG A 21 0.57 8.42 -2.17
CA ARG A 21 1.46 7.49 -1.44
C ARG A 21 0.70 6.57 -0.50
N LEU A 22 -0.29 7.09 0.23
CA LEU A 22 -1.13 6.27 1.09
C LEU A 22 -1.96 5.26 0.27
N ALA A 23 -2.55 5.70 -0.83
CA ALA A 23 -3.31 4.84 -1.73
C ALA A 23 -2.42 3.72 -2.30
N HIS A 24 -1.21 4.07 -2.77
CA HIS A 24 -0.22 3.11 -3.27
C HIS A 24 0.11 2.06 -2.21
N LYS A 25 0.46 2.50 -1.00
CA LYS A 25 0.80 1.63 0.13
C LYS A 25 -0.33 0.63 0.41
N ILE A 26 -1.57 1.10 0.53
CA ILE A 26 -2.73 0.24 0.82
C ILE A 26 -2.95 -0.77 -0.31
N LEU A 27 -2.97 -0.31 -1.57
CA LEU A 27 -3.22 -1.16 -2.73
C LEU A 27 -2.10 -2.19 -2.95
N ALA A 28 -0.85 -1.80 -2.75
CA ALA A 28 0.32 -2.67 -2.86
C ALA A 28 0.34 -3.71 -1.73
N PHE A 29 -0.07 -3.34 -0.51
CA PHE A 29 -0.19 -4.27 0.60
C PHE A 29 -1.31 -5.29 0.36
N ILE A 30 -2.49 -4.82 -0.09
CA ILE A 30 -3.61 -5.69 -0.49
C ILE A 30 -3.17 -6.65 -1.60
N THR A 31 -2.43 -6.15 -2.60
CA THR A 31 -1.90 -6.96 -3.69
C THR A 31 -0.97 -8.05 -3.17
N SER A 32 -0.04 -7.71 -2.28
CA SER A 32 0.87 -8.68 -1.66
C SER A 32 0.11 -9.76 -0.90
N VAL A 33 -0.89 -9.37 -0.09
CA VAL A 33 -1.76 -10.33 0.62
C VAL A 33 -2.52 -11.20 -0.37
N TYR A 34 -3.12 -10.62 -1.41
CA TYR A 34 -3.89 -11.39 -2.38
C TYR A 34 -3.03 -12.42 -3.13
N VAL A 35 -1.80 -12.04 -3.50
CA VAL A 35 -0.90 -12.94 -4.22
C VAL A 35 -0.39 -14.05 -3.32
N TRP A 36 -0.04 -13.75 -2.07
CA TRP A 36 0.72 -14.67 -1.21
C TRP A 36 -0.08 -15.26 -0.04
N GLN A 37 -1.38 -14.97 0.10
CA GLN A 37 -2.20 -15.40 1.25
C GLN A 37 -2.16 -16.92 1.50
N ASP A 38 -2.03 -17.73 0.46
CA ASP A 38 -2.05 -19.19 0.54
C ASP A 38 -0.63 -19.79 0.70
N GLY A 39 0.40 -18.94 0.81
CA GLY A 39 1.79 -19.34 1.02
C GLY A 39 2.51 -19.78 -0.26
N GLU A 40 3.69 -20.38 -0.08
CA GLU A 40 4.55 -20.86 -1.17
C GLU A 40 3.87 -21.99 -1.96
N GLY A 41 3.79 -21.84 -3.28
CA GLY A 41 3.11 -22.78 -4.19
C GLY A 41 1.60 -22.58 -4.26
N GLY A 42 1.04 -21.67 -3.46
CA GLY A 42 -0.36 -21.25 -3.48
C GLY A 42 -0.56 -19.88 -4.13
N GLU A 43 0.50 -19.27 -4.65
CA GLU A 43 0.42 -17.93 -5.22
C GLU A 43 -0.49 -17.87 -6.45
N THR A 44 -1.13 -16.72 -6.65
CA THR A 44 -1.93 -16.47 -7.84
C THR A 44 -1.19 -15.58 -8.84
N GLU A 45 -1.28 -15.94 -10.11
CA GLU A 45 -0.72 -15.16 -11.22
C GLU A 45 -1.67 -14.06 -11.70
N SER A 46 -2.89 -13.98 -11.16
CA SER A 46 -3.93 -13.07 -11.63
C SER A 46 -4.53 -12.24 -10.50
N LEU A 47 -4.53 -10.91 -10.68
CA LEU A 47 -5.16 -9.97 -9.75
C LEU A 47 -6.55 -9.55 -10.24
N PRO A 48 -7.53 -9.40 -9.35
CA PRO A 48 -8.82 -8.79 -9.67
C PRO A 48 -8.63 -7.37 -10.20
N VAL A 49 -9.42 -6.99 -11.21
CA VAL A 49 -9.36 -5.66 -11.85
C VAL A 49 -9.58 -4.52 -10.84
N GLN A 50 -10.37 -4.79 -9.79
CA GLN A 50 -10.68 -3.88 -8.70
C GLN A 50 -9.45 -3.43 -7.91
N ILE A 51 -8.38 -4.23 -7.93
CA ILE A 51 -7.10 -3.93 -7.27
C ILE A 51 -6.06 -3.54 -8.32
N ALA A 52 -5.96 -4.32 -9.40
CA ALA A 52 -4.93 -4.14 -10.42
C ALA A 52 -5.00 -2.76 -11.10
N LYS A 53 -6.21 -2.32 -11.48
CA LYS A 53 -6.38 -1.06 -12.20
C LYS A 53 -6.06 0.16 -11.33
N PRO A 54 -6.62 0.29 -10.10
CA PRO A 54 -6.25 1.39 -9.21
C PRO A 54 -4.76 1.41 -8.86
N LEU A 55 -4.14 0.25 -8.60
CA LEU A 55 -2.72 0.19 -8.27
C LEU A 55 -1.87 0.71 -9.44
N LEU A 56 -2.12 0.23 -10.66
CA LEU A 56 -1.40 0.68 -11.85
C LEU A 56 -1.51 2.19 -12.05
N GLN A 57 -2.72 2.75 -11.91
CA GLN A 57 -2.96 4.18 -12.09
C GLN A 57 -2.26 5.03 -11.01
N VAL A 58 -2.32 4.62 -9.74
CA VAL A 58 -1.63 5.35 -8.66
C VAL A 58 -0.12 5.27 -8.83
N SER A 59 0.42 4.09 -9.17
CA SER A 59 1.85 3.89 -9.42
C SER A 59 2.36 4.75 -10.59
N ASP A 60 1.58 4.83 -11.68
CA ASP A 60 1.89 5.69 -12.83
C ASP A 60 1.92 7.18 -12.43
N ARG A 61 0.92 7.65 -11.68
CA ARG A 61 0.89 9.04 -11.16
C ARG A 61 2.06 9.36 -10.23
N LEU A 62 2.60 8.38 -9.53
CA LEU A 62 3.76 8.52 -8.64
C LEU A 62 5.10 8.31 -9.36
N GLY A 63 5.11 7.76 -10.57
CA GLY A 63 6.33 7.39 -11.29
C GLY A 63 7.08 6.20 -10.68
N ILE A 64 6.37 5.28 -10.05
CA ILE A 64 6.94 4.10 -9.37
C ILE A 64 6.31 2.79 -9.87
N GLN A 65 6.89 1.66 -9.48
CA GLN A 65 6.42 0.32 -9.84
C GLN A 65 5.17 -0.09 -9.04
N PRO A 66 4.19 -0.80 -9.65
CA PRO A 66 2.96 -1.28 -9.00
C PRO A 66 3.18 -2.55 -8.19
N ILE A 67 4.04 -2.47 -7.19
CA ILE A 67 4.37 -3.55 -6.26
C ILE A 67 4.71 -2.94 -4.91
N LEU A 68 4.55 -3.72 -3.85
CA LEU A 68 4.95 -3.31 -2.51
C LEU A 68 6.44 -2.99 -2.45
N THR A 69 6.77 -1.75 -2.14
CA THR A 69 8.16 -1.25 -2.06
C THR A 69 8.62 -1.05 -0.62
N ASN A 70 9.92 -0.87 -0.43
CA ASN A 70 10.48 -0.47 0.87
C ASN A 70 9.89 0.86 1.37
N GLU A 71 9.59 1.78 0.45
CA GLU A 71 9.05 3.08 0.81
C GLU A 71 7.63 2.97 1.38
N ASP A 72 6.82 2.02 0.89
CA ASP A 72 5.48 1.73 1.39
C ASP A 72 5.50 1.13 2.80
N LEU A 73 6.44 0.20 3.06
CA LEU A 73 6.50 -0.57 4.31
C LEU A 73 7.22 0.12 5.45
N VAL A 74 8.23 0.94 5.14
CA VAL A 74 9.17 1.45 6.15
C VAL A 74 9.11 2.97 6.21
N ILE A 75 9.50 3.64 5.12
CA ILE A 75 9.74 5.10 5.13
C ILE A 75 8.44 5.88 5.36
N SER A 76 7.34 5.46 4.72
CA SER A 76 6.05 6.15 4.79
C SER A 76 5.06 5.54 5.78
N ASN A 77 5.45 4.50 6.51
CA ASN A 77 4.54 3.73 7.36
C ASN A 77 4.35 4.32 8.77
N CYS A 78 5.28 5.16 9.23
CA CYS A 78 5.32 5.62 10.61
C CYS A 78 5.35 7.14 10.72
N ILE A 79 4.68 7.68 11.74
CA ILE A 79 4.87 9.07 12.18
C ILE A 79 5.82 9.04 13.40
N PRO A 80 6.91 9.83 13.41
CA PRO A 80 7.73 9.96 14.61
C PRO A 80 6.91 10.60 15.73
N SER A 81 6.74 9.93 16.87
CA SER A 81 6.19 10.60 18.05
C SER A 81 7.27 11.50 18.64
N THR A 82 7.12 12.82 18.51
CA THR A 82 8.08 13.78 19.05
C THR A 82 7.97 13.84 20.58
N LEU A 83 8.75 13.03 21.28
CA LEU A 83 9.29 13.39 22.60
C LEU A 83 10.71 12.80 22.70
N PRO A 84 11.76 13.64 22.79
CA PRO A 84 13.06 13.16 23.22
C PRO A 84 12.93 12.90 24.72
N THR A 85 12.54 11.70 25.09
CA THR A 85 12.81 11.18 26.44
C THR A 85 14.27 10.72 26.45
N GLU A 86 14.96 10.84 27.57
CA GLU A 86 16.40 10.55 27.70
C GLU A 86 16.83 9.12 27.28
N GLU A 87 15.86 8.25 27.00
CA GLU A 87 16.08 6.97 26.34
C GLU A 87 16.05 7.11 24.81
N GLN A 88 17.11 6.66 24.15
CA GLN A 88 17.29 6.58 22.70
C GLN A 88 16.31 5.59 22.03
N SER A 89 15.02 5.71 22.28
CA SER A 89 13.97 4.83 21.76
C SER A 89 13.12 5.59 20.75
N LEU A 90 13.31 5.29 19.47
CA LEU A 90 12.42 5.76 18.41
C LEU A 90 11.08 5.03 18.56
N ARG A 91 10.07 5.73 19.09
CA ARG A 91 8.68 5.26 19.08
C ARG A 91 8.03 5.65 17.76
N TYR A 92 7.53 4.64 17.06
CA TYR A 92 6.76 4.79 15.84
C TYR A 92 5.30 4.52 16.14
N SER A 93 4.43 5.41 15.70
CA SER A 93 2.99 5.14 15.61
C SER A 93 2.70 4.71 14.18
N PHE A 94 2.23 3.46 14.03
CA PHE A 94 1.73 2.96 12.76
C PHE A 94 0.37 3.60 12.46
N ILE A 95 0.19 4.08 11.24
CA ILE A 95 -1.11 4.58 10.73
C ILE A 95 -1.96 3.40 10.27
#